data_AF-A0A150PX40-F1
#
_entry.id   AF-A0A150PX40-F1
#
_cell.length_a   1.000
_cell.length_b   1.000
_cell.length_c   1.000
_cell.angle_alpha   90.00
_cell.angle_beta   90.00
_cell.angle_gamma   90.00
#
_symmetry.space_group_name_H-M   'P 1'
#
loop_
_entity.id
_entity.type
_entity.pdbx_description
1 polymer ?
#
loop_
_entity_poly.entity_id
_entity_poly.type
_entity_poly.pdbx_seq_one_letter_code
_entity_poly.pdbx_strand_id
1 'polypeptide(L)'
;MKIIQEHIVRHQERFSDHPFFVRLSTDPPLERLAPFPVCLTFFVMTFQDILRICDERTTDPEYKRMVHRHRLEDAGHDRWFLGDLAALGVAPPTAAELFGEPHHASRDASLALLSDALGARHDTCRLTLLLTLESAGHVFFERVARYLVRVGERRRLRYFSQAHLDIEKAHDIFEEDTDARIEAIVLDQEARAEALRVSDRCYRELTGMFDAFEAQIAAGAARPQARPSMPEPARGAALRFARTPVLRPSARRRGGAR
;
A
#
# COMPACT_ATOMS: atom_id res chain seq x y z
N MET A 1 -19.60 8.43 -12.90
CA MET A 1 -18.43 7.55 -13.01
C MET A 1 -18.78 6.11 -13.36
N LYS A 2 -20.06 5.78 -13.60
CA LYS A 2 -20.54 4.41 -13.81
C LYS A 2 -19.68 3.53 -14.74
N ILE A 3 -19.33 4.05 -15.92
CA ILE A 3 -18.51 3.30 -16.89
C ILE A 3 -17.10 2.95 -16.38
N ILE A 4 -16.55 3.74 -15.44
CA ILE A 4 -15.27 3.47 -14.81
C ILE A 4 -15.45 2.38 -13.73
N GLN A 5 -16.50 2.45 -12.92
CA GLN A 5 -16.81 1.41 -11.93
C GLN A 5 -17.07 0.06 -12.60
N GLU A 6 -17.89 0.01 -13.66
CA GLU A 6 -18.10 -1.21 -14.44
C GLU A 6 -16.79 -1.76 -15.03
N HIS A 7 -15.85 -0.88 -15.37
CA HIS A 7 -14.54 -1.27 -15.88
C HIS A 7 -13.64 -1.84 -14.78
N ILE A 8 -13.65 -1.24 -13.58
CA ILE A 8 -12.97 -1.73 -12.38
C ILE A 8 -13.50 -3.13 -12.01
N VAL A 9 -14.82 -3.31 -11.96
CA VAL A 9 -15.45 -4.61 -11.64
C VAL A 9 -14.99 -5.72 -12.59
N ARG A 10 -14.93 -5.47 -13.90
CA ARG A 10 -14.43 -6.46 -14.87
C ARG A 10 -12.97 -6.84 -14.64
N HIS A 11 -12.15 -5.89 -14.19
CA HIS A 11 -10.76 -6.18 -13.84
C HIS A 11 -10.67 -6.91 -12.50
N GLN A 12 -11.49 -6.56 -11.51
CA GLN A 12 -11.58 -7.25 -10.23
C GLN A 12 -11.90 -8.74 -10.43
N GLU A 13 -12.89 -9.05 -11.27
CA GLU A 13 -13.27 -10.42 -11.62
C GLU A 13 -12.06 -11.20 -12.17
N ARG A 14 -11.34 -10.63 -13.15
CA ARG A 14 -10.14 -11.27 -13.73
C ARG A 14 -9.00 -11.42 -12.72
N PHE A 15 -8.77 -10.39 -11.91
CA PHE A 15 -7.72 -10.39 -10.89
C PHE A 15 -8.01 -11.46 -9.82
N SER A 16 -9.29 -11.73 -9.54
CA SER A 16 -9.70 -12.78 -8.59
C SER A 16 -9.32 -14.21 -9.01
N ASP A 17 -9.06 -14.42 -10.30
CA ASP A 17 -8.60 -15.68 -10.87
C ASP A 17 -7.06 -15.78 -10.98
N HIS A 18 -6.33 -14.81 -10.45
CA HIS A 18 -4.87 -14.80 -10.50
C HIS A 18 -4.27 -16.09 -9.88
N PRO A 19 -3.21 -16.68 -10.48
CA PRO A 19 -2.59 -17.92 -9.99
C PRO A 19 -2.24 -17.94 -8.51
N PHE A 20 -1.85 -16.80 -7.94
CA PHE A 20 -1.65 -16.63 -6.50
C PHE A 20 -2.87 -17.01 -5.66
N PHE A 21 -4.06 -16.50 -6.01
CA PHE A 21 -5.28 -16.80 -5.26
C PHE A 21 -5.75 -18.24 -5.51
N VAL A 22 -5.50 -18.78 -6.70
CA VAL A 22 -5.70 -20.20 -7.00
C VAL A 22 -4.82 -21.07 -6.11
N ARG A 23 -3.54 -20.73 -5.95
CA ARG A 23 -2.61 -21.42 -5.04
C ARG A 23 -3.13 -21.40 -3.61
N LEU A 24 -3.60 -20.26 -3.09
CA LEU A 24 -4.16 -20.18 -1.73
C LEU A 24 -5.34 -21.15 -1.54
N SER A 25 -6.10 -21.44 -2.60
CA SER A 25 -7.24 -22.37 -2.56
C SER A 25 -6.82 -23.85 -2.44
N THR A 26 -5.52 -24.15 -2.61
CA THR A 26 -4.95 -25.49 -2.37
C THR A 26 -4.42 -25.69 -0.95
N ASP A 27 -4.65 -24.70 -0.07
CA ASP A 27 -4.25 -24.69 1.33
C ASP A 27 -2.78 -25.09 1.57
N PRO A 28 -1.81 -24.46 0.86
CA PRO A 28 -0.40 -24.75 1.07
C PRO A 28 0.01 -24.37 2.50
N PRO A 29 1.02 -25.03 3.09
CA PRO A 29 1.60 -24.59 4.36
C PRO A 29 2.07 -23.12 4.27
N LEU A 30 1.76 -22.32 5.28
CA LEU A 30 2.06 -20.89 5.31
C LEU A 30 3.56 -20.60 5.13
N GLU A 31 4.42 -21.50 5.57
CA GLU A 31 5.88 -21.41 5.41
C GLU A 31 6.29 -21.38 3.94
N ARG A 32 5.53 -22.04 3.05
CA ARG A 32 5.80 -22.00 1.60
C ARG A 32 5.41 -20.68 0.96
N LEU A 33 4.59 -19.87 1.64
CA LEU A 33 4.20 -18.54 1.19
C LEU A 33 5.06 -17.43 1.80
N ALA A 34 6.06 -17.77 2.62
CA ALA A 34 6.85 -16.78 3.37
C ALA A 34 7.51 -15.65 2.53
N PRO A 35 7.89 -15.83 1.25
CA PRO A 35 8.38 -14.74 0.43
C PRO A 35 7.34 -13.62 0.19
N PHE A 36 6.06 -13.98 0.07
CA PHE A 36 4.98 -13.06 -0.27
C PHE A 36 4.85 -11.88 0.73
N PRO A 37 4.66 -12.09 2.04
CA PRO A 37 4.47 -10.98 2.97
C PRO A 37 5.74 -10.13 3.11
N VAL A 38 6.93 -10.69 2.91
CA VAL A 38 8.18 -9.90 2.90
C VAL A 38 8.21 -8.98 1.68
N CYS A 39 8.00 -9.53 0.48
CA CYS A 39 8.08 -8.78 -0.76
C CYS A 39 6.97 -7.72 -0.88
N LEU A 40 5.80 -7.98 -0.28
CA LEU A 40 4.69 -7.02 -0.23
C LEU A 40 5.01 -5.75 0.60
N THR A 41 6.03 -5.78 1.46
CA THR A 41 6.35 -4.67 2.38
C THR A 41 6.50 -3.33 1.67
N PHE A 42 7.24 -3.27 0.55
CA PHE A 42 7.46 -1.99 -0.14
C PHE A 42 6.14 -1.36 -0.58
N PHE A 43 5.22 -2.18 -1.08
CA PHE A 43 3.91 -1.74 -1.53
C PHE A 43 3.06 -1.22 -0.38
N VAL A 44 2.93 -1.98 0.71
CA VAL A 44 2.11 -1.56 1.86
C VAL A 44 2.61 -0.26 2.47
N MET A 45 3.92 -0.09 2.59
CA MET A 45 4.48 1.16 3.10
C MET A 45 4.24 2.34 2.13
N THR A 46 4.35 2.11 0.82
CA THR A 46 4.13 3.16 -0.20
C THR A 46 2.65 3.49 -0.38
N PHE A 47 1.74 2.56 -0.08
CA PHE A 47 0.30 2.75 -0.21
C PHE A 47 -0.21 3.95 0.60
N GLN A 48 0.32 4.14 1.81
CA GLN A 48 0.02 5.31 2.65
C GLN A 48 0.39 6.63 1.97
N ASP A 49 1.51 6.65 1.24
CA ASP A 49 1.93 7.83 0.48
C ASP A 49 1.06 8.07 -0.76
N ILE A 50 0.60 7.01 -1.44
CA ILE A 50 -0.35 7.13 -2.56
C ILE A 50 -1.64 7.79 -2.07
N LEU A 51 -2.23 7.29 -0.98
CA LEU A 51 -3.44 7.85 -0.38
C LEU A 51 -3.24 9.32 0.04
N ARG A 52 -2.13 9.62 0.72
CA ARG A 52 -1.78 10.97 1.13
C ARG A 52 -1.65 11.92 -0.05
N ILE A 53 -0.97 11.52 -1.13
CA ILE A 53 -0.77 12.36 -2.32
C ILE A 53 -2.07 12.56 -3.08
N CYS A 54 -2.89 11.52 -3.24
CA CYS A 54 -4.22 11.64 -3.84
C CYS A 54 -5.04 12.67 -3.05
N ASP A 55 -5.06 12.57 -1.72
CA ASP A 55 -5.75 13.51 -0.85
C ASP A 55 -5.18 14.94 -1.03
N GLU A 56 -3.89 15.16 -0.76
CA GLU A 56 -3.25 16.49 -0.82
C GLU A 56 -3.40 17.20 -2.17
N ARG A 57 -3.42 16.47 -3.28
CA ARG A 57 -3.50 17.04 -4.63
C ARG A 57 -4.91 17.14 -5.21
N THR A 58 -5.91 16.53 -4.55
CA THR A 58 -7.30 16.73 -4.94
C THR A 58 -7.77 18.10 -4.48
N THR A 59 -8.38 18.86 -5.38
CA THR A 59 -8.73 20.28 -5.16
C THR A 59 -10.22 20.54 -5.21
N ASP A 60 -10.95 19.82 -6.05
CA ASP A 60 -12.41 19.93 -6.12
C ASP A 60 -13.04 19.44 -4.81
N PRO A 61 -13.92 20.22 -4.16
CA PRO A 61 -14.48 19.88 -2.85
C PRO A 61 -15.28 18.57 -2.80
N GLU A 62 -15.91 18.16 -3.90
CA GLU A 62 -16.66 16.91 -3.94
C GLU A 62 -15.75 15.70 -3.95
N TYR A 63 -14.79 15.66 -4.88
CA TYR A 63 -13.79 14.61 -4.93
C TYR A 63 -12.93 14.58 -3.68
N LYS A 64 -12.56 15.76 -3.14
CA LYS A 64 -11.72 15.88 -1.94
C LYS A 64 -12.34 15.18 -0.75
N ARG A 65 -13.66 15.27 -0.55
CA ARG A 65 -14.33 14.57 0.55
C ARG A 65 -14.23 13.05 0.41
N MET A 66 -14.41 12.53 -0.80
CA MET A 66 -14.35 11.09 -1.08
C MET A 66 -12.92 10.57 -0.88
N VAL A 67 -11.94 11.20 -1.53
CA VAL A 67 -10.52 10.84 -1.43
C VAL A 67 -10.00 10.96 0.00
N HIS A 68 -10.38 12.01 0.73
CA HIS A 68 -9.99 12.18 2.13
C HIS A 68 -10.56 11.08 3.02
N ARG A 69 -11.80 10.64 2.76
CA ARG A 69 -12.42 9.53 3.50
C ARG A 69 -11.61 8.24 3.34
N HIS A 70 -11.29 7.84 2.11
CA HIS A 70 -10.50 6.63 1.84
C HIS A 70 -9.16 6.65 2.58
N ARG A 71 -8.50 7.82 2.64
CA ARG A 71 -7.25 7.98 3.40
C ARG A 71 -7.44 7.76 4.90
N LEU A 72 -8.56 8.23 5.47
CA LEU A 72 -8.84 8.07 6.91
C LEU A 72 -9.19 6.61 7.26
N GLU A 73 -9.96 5.96 6.39
CA GLU A 73 -10.34 4.56 6.52
C GLU A 73 -9.12 3.64 6.49
N ASP A 74 -8.16 3.91 5.59
CA ASP A 74 -6.94 3.11 5.49
C ASP A 74 -5.83 3.54 6.49
N ALA A 75 -6.03 4.58 7.29
CA ALA A 75 -4.98 5.10 8.17
C ALA A 75 -4.51 4.05 9.21
N GLY A 76 -3.23 3.68 9.14
CA GLY A 76 -2.59 2.78 10.10
C GLY A 76 -2.53 1.30 9.70
N HIS A 77 -2.98 0.95 8.51
CA HIS A 77 -2.86 -0.40 7.96
C HIS A 77 -1.40 -0.84 7.79
N ASP A 78 -0.49 0.08 7.49
CA ASP A 78 0.97 -0.16 7.48
C ASP A 78 1.47 -0.70 8.84
N ARG A 79 0.98 -0.14 9.95
CA ARG A 79 1.33 -0.58 11.30
C ARG A 79 0.73 -1.95 11.62
N TRP A 80 -0.48 -2.23 11.15
CA TRP A 80 -1.08 -3.55 11.29
C TRP A 80 -0.29 -4.59 10.53
N PHE A 81 0.14 -4.28 9.29
CA PHE A 81 0.95 -5.17 8.47
C PHE A 81 2.30 -5.49 9.14
N LEU A 82 3.02 -4.49 9.64
CA LEU A 82 4.27 -4.70 10.36
C LEU A 82 4.06 -5.52 11.65
N GLY A 83 2.94 -5.29 12.34
CA GLY A 83 2.53 -6.11 13.49
C GLY A 83 2.31 -7.58 13.13
N ASP A 84 1.69 -7.83 11.98
CA ASP A 84 1.45 -9.17 11.47
C ASP A 84 2.76 -9.86 11.06
N LEU A 85 3.69 -9.16 10.39
CA LEU A 85 5.02 -9.72 10.12
C LEU A 85 5.71 -10.18 11.41
N ALA A 86 5.69 -9.34 12.45
CA ALA A 86 6.26 -9.68 13.75
C ALA A 86 5.57 -10.89 14.39
N ALA A 87 4.23 -10.94 14.38
CA ALA A 87 3.46 -12.09 14.88
C ALA A 87 3.77 -13.37 14.09
N LEU A 88 4.03 -13.26 12.80
CA LEU A 88 4.42 -14.37 11.94
C LEU A 88 5.87 -14.84 12.17
N GLY A 89 6.66 -14.11 12.97
CA GLY A 89 8.09 -14.35 13.17
C GLY A 89 8.91 -14.00 11.92
N VAL A 90 8.46 -12.99 11.17
CA VAL A 90 9.11 -12.49 9.96
C VAL A 90 9.68 -11.11 10.29
N ALA A 91 10.99 -10.95 10.11
CA ALA A 91 11.62 -9.65 10.27
C ALA A 91 11.25 -8.76 9.08
N PRO A 92 10.88 -7.48 9.30
CA PRO A 92 10.73 -6.53 8.20
C PRO A 92 12.04 -6.41 7.42
N PRO A 93 11.98 -6.25 6.09
CA PRO A 93 13.16 -6.04 5.26
C PRO A 93 13.85 -4.72 5.63
N THR A 94 15.17 -4.74 5.62
CA THR A 94 16.00 -3.54 5.66
C THR A 94 15.89 -2.72 4.39
N ALA A 95 16.35 -1.47 4.45
CA ALA A 95 16.48 -0.63 3.25
C ALA A 95 17.26 -1.33 2.13
N ALA A 96 18.36 -2.03 2.42
CA ALA A 96 19.12 -2.75 1.39
C ALA A 96 18.30 -3.89 0.76
N GLU A 97 17.52 -4.63 1.56
CA GLU A 97 16.66 -5.71 1.06
C GLU A 97 15.49 -5.17 0.23
N LEU A 98 14.84 -4.08 0.67
CA LEU A 98 13.75 -3.39 -0.03
C LEU A 98 14.18 -2.88 -1.42
N PHE A 99 15.45 -2.50 -1.58
CA PHE A 99 16.03 -2.09 -2.86
C PHE A 99 16.73 -3.23 -3.62
N GLY A 100 16.73 -4.44 -3.07
CA GLY A 100 17.25 -5.64 -3.70
C GLY A 100 16.31 -6.24 -4.75
N GLU A 101 16.83 -7.24 -5.45
CA GLU A 101 16.16 -7.94 -6.54
C GLU A 101 14.81 -8.58 -6.15
N PRO A 102 14.67 -9.27 -5.00
CA PRO A 102 13.40 -9.92 -4.65
C PRO A 102 12.21 -8.96 -4.50
N HIS A 103 12.47 -7.67 -4.25
CA HIS A 103 11.46 -6.64 -4.02
C HIS A 103 11.20 -5.76 -5.25
N HIS A 104 11.90 -5.99 -6.39
CA HIS A 104 11.81 -5.07 -7.53
C HIS A 104 10.38 -4.95 -8.05
N ALA A 105 9.63 -6.05 -8.19
CA ALA A 105 8.26 -6.02 -8.72
C ALA A 105 7.31 -5.20 -7.84
N SER A 106 7.38 -5.38 -6.51
CA SER A 106 6.61 -4.56 -5.57
C SER A 106 7.01 -3.09 -5.64
N ARG A 107 8.31 -2.81 -5.72
CA ARG A 107 8.83 -1.45 -5.80
C ARG A 107 8.41 -0.75 -7.09
N ASP A 108 8.54 -1.42 -8.23
CA ASP A 108 8.18 -0.90 -9.53
C ASP A 108 6.68 -0.62 -9.61
N ALA A 109 5.84 -1.57 -9.16
CA ALA A 109 4.40 -1.36 -9.07
C ALA A 109 4.05 -0.16 -8.17
N SER A 110 4.68 -0.07 -6.99
CA SER A 110 4.45 1.03 -6.04
C SER A 110 4.82 2.39 -6.62
N LEU A 111 5.99 2.50 -7.25
CA LEU A 111 6.46 3.74 -7.86
C LEU A 111 5.65 4.12 -9.09
N ALA A 112 5.20 3.13 -9.86
CA ALA A 112 4.29 3.33 -10.98
C ALA A 112 2.96 3.96 -10.53
N LEU A 113 2.32 3.38 -9.51
CA LEU A 113 1.05 3.87 -8.96
C LEU A 113 1.20 5.25 -8.28
N LEU A 114 2.31 5.46 -7.56
CA LEU A 114 2.66 6.75 -7.00
C LEU A 114 2.82 7.81 -8.09
N SER A 115 3.43 7.44 -9.22
CA SER A 115 3.55 8.32 -10.37
C SER A 115 2.20 8.67 -10.99
N ASP A 116 1.23 7.75 -10.99
CA ASP A 116 -0.14 8.05 -11.43
C ASP A 116 -0.82 9.03 -10.47
N ALA A 117 -0.68 8.86 -9.16
CA ALA A 117 -1.23 9.79 -8.16
C ALA A 117 -0.66 11.22 -8.32
N LEU A 118 0.66 11.32 -8.55
CA LEU A 118 1.35 12.59 -8.76
C LEU A 118 0.99 13.23 -10.11
N GLY A 119 0.92 12.42 -11.17
CA GLY A 119 0.75 12.84 -12.55
C GLY A 119 -0.70 13.02 -13.02
N ALA A 120 -1.67 12.55 -12.24
CA ALA A 120 -3.09 12.68 -12.56
C ALA A 120 -3.47 14.14 -12.83
N ARG A 121 -4.10 14.39 -13.98
CA ARG A 121 -4.53 15.74 -14.40
C ARG A 121 -5.88 16.12 -13.83
N HIS A 122 -6.73 15.12 -13.59
CA HIS A 122 -8.10 15.29 -13.11
C HIS A 122 -8.26 14.66 -11.74
N ASP A 123 -9.02 15.30 -10.86
CA ASP A 123 -9.30 14.79 -9.51
C ASP A 123 -10.07 13.46 -9.55
N THR A 124 -10.91 13.27 -10.57
CA THR A 124 -11.53 11.98 -10.90
C THR A 124 -10.51 10.85 -11.05
N CYS A 125 -9.34 11.11 -11.62
CA CYS A 125 -8.33 10.07 -11.85
C CYS A 125 -7.65 9.65 -10.54
N ARG A 126 -7.51 10.56 -9.57
CA ARG A 126 -7.05 10.23 -8.22
C ARG A 126 -8.07 9.38 -7.48
N LEU A 127 -9.35 9.77 -7.54
CA LEU A 127 -10.42 8.96 -6.98
C LEU A 127 -10.47 7.57 -7.67
N THR A 128 -10.35 7.52 -8.99
CA THR A 128 -10.32 6.26 -9.75
C THR A 128 -9.18 5.35 -9.31
N LEU A 129 -7.98 5.91 -9.07
CA LEU A 129 -6.85 5.14 -8.57
C LEU A 129 -7.17 4.51 -7.21
N LEU A 130 -7.78 5.26 -6.29
CA LEU A 130 -8.15 4.74 -4.97
C LEU A 130 -9.20 3.64 -5.06
N LEU A 131 -10.29 3.88 -5.79
CA LEU A 131 -11.35 2.89 -6.02
C LEU A 131 -10.82 1.61 -6.69
N THR A 132 -9.85 1.75 -7.60
CA THR A 132 -9.22 0.59 -8.26
C THR A 132 -8.36 -0.21 -7.28
N LEU A 133 -7.60 0.48 -6.42
CA LEU A 133 -6.75 -0.16 -5.41
C LEU A 133 -7.58 -0.88 -4.34
N GLU A 134 -8.65 -0.24 -3.87
CA GLU A 134 -9.62 -0.82 -2.95
C GLU A 134 -10.30 -2.05 -3.54
N SER A 135 -10.75 -1.97 -4.80
CA SER A 135 -11.32 -3.12 -5.51
C SER A 135 -10.37 -4.32 -5.57
N ALA A 136 -9.08 -4.10 -5.84
CA ALA A 136 -8.07 -5.16 -5.77
C ALA A 136 -7.79 -5.62 -4.32
N GLY A 137 -7.84 -4.70 -3.35
CA GLY A 137 -7.74 -4.95 -1.92
C GLY A 137 -8.82 -5.93 -1.43
N HIS A 138 -10.08 -5.73 -1.79
CA HIS A 138 -11.17 -6.65 -1.44
C HIS A 138 -10.87 -8.10 -1.86
N VAL A 139 -10.42 -8.30 -3.10
CA VAL A 139 -10.02 -9.62 -3.60
C VAL A 139 -8.89 -10.18 -2.74
N PHE A 140 -7.86 -9.39 -2.51
CA PHE A 140 -6.70 -9.80 -1.74
C PHE A 140 -7.06 -10.22 -0.31
N PHE A 141 -7.71 -9.35 0.46
CA PHE A 141 -8.05 -9.59 1.86
C PHE A 141 -9.07 -10.72 2.00
N GLU A 142 -10.07 -10.80 1.12
CA GLU A 142 -11.03 -11.91 1.13
C GLU A 142 -10.35 -13.26 0.95
N ARG A 143 -9.46 -13.37 -0.04
CA ARG A 143 -8.77 -14.63 -0.36
C ARG A 143 -7.79 -15.03 0.73
N VAL A 144 -7.02 -14.08 1.27
CA VAL A 144 -6.04 -14.33 2.34
C VAL A 144 -6.71 -14.66 3.66
N ALA A 145 -7.72 -13.90 4.10
CA ALA A 145 -8.41 -14.16 5.36
C ALA A 145 -9.05 -15.56 5.36
N ARG A 146 -9.75 -15.92 4.26
CA ARG A 146 -10.33 -17.27 4.11
C ARG A 146 -9.27 -18.36 4.13
N TYR A 147 -8.14 -18.15 3.45
CA TYR A 147 -7.03 -19.10 3.46
C TYR A 147 -6.50 -19.33 4.87
N LEU A 148 -6.22 -18.26 5.64
CA LEU A 148 -5.70 -18.36 7.00
C LEU A 148 -6.65 -19.12 7.94
N VAL A 149 -7.96 -18.93 7.78
CA VAL A 149 -8.98 -19.72 8.49
C VAL A 149 -8.87 -21.21 8.14
N ARG A 150 -8.78 -21.55 6.84
CA ARG A 150 -8.73 -22.96 6.39
C ARG A 150 -7.46 -23.69 6.86
N VAL A 151 -6.31 -23.03 6.83
CA VAL A 151 -5.05 -23.64 7.34
C VAL A 151 -4.94 -23.61 8.87
N GLY A 152 -5.94 -23.06 9.57
CA GLY A 152 -6.00 -23.07 11.03
C GLY A 152 -4.98 -22.15 11.69
N GLU A 153 -4.62 -21.03 11.06
CA GLU A 153 -3.77 -20.01 11.67
C GLU A 153 -4.46 -19.42 12.91
N ARG A 154 -3.75 -19.36 14.04
CA ARG A 154 -4.30 -18.93 15.35
C ARG A 154 -3.63 -17.68 15.92
N ARG A 155 -2.55 -17.20 15.30
CA ARG A 155 -1.90 -15.96 15.69
C ARG A 155 -2.89 -14.81 15.53
N ARG A 156 -2.81 -13.83 16.44
CA ARG A 156 -3.64 -12.63 16.40
C ARG A 156 -3.10 -11.67 15.35
N LEU A 157 -3.46 -11.93 14.11
CA LEU A 157 -3.20 -11.05 12.98
C LEU A 157 -4.27 -9.96 12.93
N ARG A 158 -3.90 -8.79 12.42
CA ARG A 158 -4.81 -7.67 12.15
C ARG A 158 -4.94 -7.48 10.66
N TYR A 159 -3.84 -7.19 9.97
CA TYR A 159 -3.83 -6.86 8.54
C TYR A 159 -4.29 -8.02 7.64
N PHE A 160 -3.85 -9.26 7.88
CA PHE A 160 -4.30 -10.40 7.07
C PHE A 160 -5.59 -11.05 7.58
N SER A 161 -6.17 -10.53 8.67
CA SER A 161 -7.21 -11.21 9.41
C SER A 161 -8.62 -10.98 8.85
N GLN A 162 -9.54 -11.86 9.25
CA GLN A 162 -10.97 -11.65 9.04
C GLN A 162 -11.47 -10.32 9.64
N ALA A 163 -10.86 -9.84 10.74
CA ALA A 163 -11.25 -8.57 11.34
C ALA A 163 -10.93 -7.38 10.43
N HIS A 164 -9.88 -7.45 9.61
CA HIS A 164 -9.64 -6.45 8.57
C HIS A 164 -10.71 -6.54 7.49
N LEU A 165 -11.02 -7.75 7.00
CA LEU A 165 -12.10 -7.94 6.03
C LEU A 165 -13.46 -7.45 6.53
N ASP A 166 -13.74 -7.59 7.83
CA ASP A 166 -14.99 -7.11 8.44
C ASP A 166 -15.02 -5.58 8.56
N ILE A 167 -13.87 -4.93 8.75
CA ILE A 167 -13.72 -3.47 8.72
C ILE A 167 -13.89 -2.95 7.29
N GLU A 168 -13.27 -3.59 6.30
CA GLU A 168 -13.42 -3.23 4.88
C GLU A 168 -14.86 -3.41 4.41
N LYS A 169 -15.52 -4.50 4.80
CA LYS A 169 -16.96 -4.68 4.53
C LYS A 169 -17.83 -3.66 5.26
N ALA A 170 -17.40 -3.19 6.42
CA ALA A 170 -18.09 -2.11 7.10
C ALA A 170 -17.92 -0.79 6.33
N HIS A 171 -16.75 -0.53 5.73
CA HIS A 171 -16.56 0.59 4.79
C HIS A 171 -17.55 0.47 3.62
N ASP A 172 -17.60 -0.68 2.91
CA ASP A 172 -18.56 -0.97 1.82
C ASP A 172 -20.03 -0.68 2.22
N ILE A 173 -20.46 -1.06 3.43
CA ILE A 173 -21.86 -0.86 3.88
C ILE A 173 -22.21 0.63 4.06
N PHE A 174 -21.24 1.50 4.35
CA PHE A 174 -21.45 2.95 4.40
C PHE A 174 -21.33 3.61 3.00
N GLU A 175 -21.08 2.82 1.95
CA GLU A 175 -20.87 3.31 0.59
C GLU A 175 -22.07 3.25 -0.34
N GLU A 176 -23.20 2.60 -0.04
CA GLU A 176 -24.33 2.56 -0.99
C GLU A 176 -24.82 3.96 -1.43
N ASP A 177 -24.86 4.94 -0.50
CA ASP A 177 -25.16 6.35 -0.82
C ASP A 177 -23.98 7.08 -1.49
N THR A 178 -22.76 6.60 -1.27
CA THR A 178 -21.53 7.12 -1.89
C THR A 178 -21.38 6.63 -3.33
N ASP A 179 -21.75 5.38 -3.62
CA ASP A 179 -21.74 4.75 -4.94
C ASP A 179 -22.71 5.40 -5.89
N ALA A 180 -23.97 5.62 -5.46
CA ALA A 180 -24.95 6.33 -6.28
C ALA A 180 -24.47 7.74 -6.65
N ARG A 181 -23.79 8.42 -5.72
CA ARG A 181 -23.18 9.74 -5.96
C ARG A 181 -22.01 9.67 -6.93
N ILE A 182 -21.11 8.69 -6.77
CA ILE A 182 -20.00 8.47 -7.69
C ILE A 182 -20.53 8.14 -9.09
N GLU A 183 -21.51 7.25 -9.21
CA GLU A 183 -22.14 6.89 -10.49
C GLU A 183 -22.68 8.12 -11.22
N ALA A 184 -23.35 9.02 -10.49
CA ALA A 184 -23.95 10.25 -11.02
C ALA A 184 -22.93 11.28 -11.56
N ILE A 185 -21.65 11.19 -11.19
CA ILE A 185 -20.60 12.07 -11.70
C ILE A 185 -20.49 11.93 -13.23
N VAL A 186 -20.73 13.02 -13.96
CA VAL A 186 -20.54 13.07 -15.41
C VAL A 186 -19.11 13.46 -15.71
N LEU A 187 -18.44 12.66 -16.56
CA LEU A 187 -17.06 12.90 -16.98
C LEU A 187 -17.02 13.49 -18.38
N ASP A 188 -16.12 14.44 -18.59
CA ASP A 188 -15.71 14.78 -19.94
C ASP A 188 -14.89 13.64 -20.58
N GLN A 189 -14.65 13.75 -21.88
CA GLN A 189 -13.98 12.72 -22.65
C GLN A 189 -12.53 12.48 -22.20
N GLU A 190 -11.83 13.53 -21.76
CA GLU A 190 -10.42 13.47 -21.40
C GLU A 190 -10.24 12.83 -20.03
N ALA A 191 -11.00 13.29 -19.03
CA ALA A 191 -11.05 12.71 -17.69
C ALA A 191 -11.49 11.25 -17.75
N ARG A 192 -12.47 10.90 -18.58
CA ARG A 192 -12.89 9.51 -18.80
C ARG A 192 -11.76 8.65 -19.38
N ALA A 193 -11.08 9.13 -20.41
CA ALA A 193 -10.00 8.38 -21.05
C ALA A 193 -8.80 8.19 -20.11
N GLU A 194 -8.50 9.18 -19.28
CA GLU A 194 -7.46 9.09 -18.26
C GLU A 194 -7.83 8.14 -17.13
N ALA A 195 -9.05 8.22 -16.61
CA ALA A 195 -9.54 7.34 -15.55
C ALA A 195 -9.48 5.85 -15.97
N LEU A 196 -9.94 5.52 -17.19
CA LEU A 196 -9.84 4.16 -17.73
C LEU A 196 -8.39 3.67 -17.78
N ARG A 197 -7.48 4.53 -18.26
CA ARG A 197 -6.05 4.20 -18.37
C ARG A 197 -5.39 4.00 -17.01
N VAL A 198 -5.77 4.80 -16.01
CA VAL A 198 -5.29 4.67 -14.63
C VAL A 198 -5.73 3.33 -14.05
N SER A 199 -7.00 2.95 -14.26
CA SER A 199 -7.51 1.64 -13.81
C SER A 199 -6.79 0.47 -14.50
N ASP A 200 -6.65 0.52 -15.83
CA ASP A 200 -5.92 -0.49 -16.61
C ASP A 200 -4.47 -0.65 -16.15
N ARG A 201 -3.79 0.49 -15.94
CA ARG A 201 -2.42 0.51 -15.46
C ARG A 201 -2.34 -0.08 -14.05
N CYS A 202 -3.22 0.34 -13.16
CA CYS A 202 -3.23 -0.14 -11.79
C CYS A 202 -3.32 -1.67 -11.71
N TYR A 203 -4.30 -2.27 -12.38
CA TYR A 203 -4.41 -3.73 -12.41
C TYR A 203 -3.24 -4.43 -13.10
N ARG A 204 -2.65 -3.84 -14.14
CA ARG A 204 -1.44 -4.38 -14.76
C ARG A 204 -0.27 -4.42 -13.77
N GLU A 205 -0.01 -3.32 -13.06
CA GLU A 205 1.10 -3.26 -12.09
C GLU A 205 0.86 -4.22 -10.91
N LEU A 206 -0.37 -4.30 -10.41
CA LEU A 206 -0.73 -5.26 -9.36
C LEU A 206 -0.60 -6.71 -9.84
N THR A 207 -1.08 -7.02 -11.04
CA THR A 207 -0.94 -8.37 -11.63
C THR A 207 0.54 -8.75 -11.75
N GLY A 208 1.38 -7.88 -12.31
CA GLY A 208 2.82 -8.14 -12.45
C GLY A 208 3.53 -8.31 -11.10
N MET A 209 3.11 -7.57 -10.07
CA MET A 209 3.61 -7.76 -8.71
C MET A 209 3.25 -9.16 -8.16
N PHE A 210 2.01 -9.62 -8.35
CA PHE A 210 1.59 -10.95 -7.91
C PHE A 210 2.17 -12.09 -8.74
N ASP A 211 2.41 -11.88 -10.04
CA ASP A 211 3.17 -12.82 -10.89
C ASP A 211 4.57 -13.05 -10.32
N ALA A 212 5.25 -11.98 -9.89
CA ALA A 212 6.58 -12.07 -9.27
C ALA A 212 6.54 -12.80 -7.91
N PHE A 213 5.50 -12.58 -7.10
CA PHE A 213 5.31 -13.34 -5.86
C PHE A 213 5.15 -14.83 -6.14
N GLU A 214 4.32 -15.19 -7.12
CA GLU A 214 4.12 -16.58 -7.52
C GLU A 214 5.41 -17.23 -8.04
N ALA A 215 6.18 -16.53 -8.86
CA ALA A 215 7.47 -17.02 -9.35
C ALA A 215 8.45 -17.29 -8.19
N GLN A 216 8.52 -16.40 -7.20
CA GLN A 216 9.39 -16.57 -6.03
C GLN A 216 8.95 -17.73 -5.13
N ILE A 217 7.64 -17.88 -4.91
CA ILE A 217 7.07 -19.01 -4.17
C ILE A 217 7.37 -20.33 -4.90
N ALA A 218 7.16 -20.38 -6.22
CA ALA A 218 7.41 -21.56 -7.03
C ALA A 218 8.90 -21.96 -7.07
N ALA A 219 9.80 -20.98 -7.07
CA ALA A 219 11.24 -21.20 -6.99
C ALA A 219 11.72 -21.69 -5.60
N GLY A 220 10.85 -21.69 -4.59
CA GLY A 220 11.20 -22.09 -3.23
C GLY A 220 12.16 -21.11 -2.56
N ALA A 221 12.05 -19.81 -2.87
CA ALA A 221 12.90 -18.78 -2.27
C ALA A 221 12.88 -18.89 -0.74
N ALA A 222 14.06 -19.02 -0.13
CA ALA A 222 14.19 -19.27 1.30
C ALA A 222 13.63 -18.11 2.12
N ARG A 223 12.96 -18.43 3.23
CA ARG A 223 12.46 -17.46 4.20
C ARG A 223 13.63 -16.61 4.74
N PRO A 224 13.53 -15.27 4.79
CA PRO A 224 14.47 -14.47 5.56
C PRO A 224 14.41 -14.92 7.02
N GLN A 225 15.54 -15.39 7.56
CA GLN A 225 15.60 -15.84 8.94
C GLN A 225 15.33 -14.65 9.87
N ALA A 226 14.64 -14.91 10.99
CA ALA A 226 14.53 -13.95 12.07
C ALA A 226 15.94 -13.51 12.47
N ARG A 227 16.21 -12.20 12.38
CA ARG A 227 17.51 -11.67 12.78
C ARG A 227 17.66 -11.87 14.29
N PRO A 228 18.83 -12.29 14.78
CA PRO A 228 19.10 -12.25 16.21
C PRO A 228 18.88 -10.81 16.69
N SER A 229 18.21 -10.68 17.84
CA SER A 229 18.00 -9.39 18.49
C SER A 229 19.34 -8.69 18.58
N MET A 230 19.44 -7.45 18.06
CA MET A 230 20.62 -6.62 18.33
C MET A 230 20.81 -6.60 19.86
N PRO A 231 22.02 -6.89 20.38
CA PRO A 231 22.27 -6.74 21.80
C PRO A 231 21.89 -5.31 22.18
N GLU A 232 21.08 -5.15 23.25
CA GLU A 232 20.77 -3.82 23.77
C GLU A 232 22.08 -3.04 23.88
N PRO A 233 22.16 -1.79 23.36
CA PRO A 233 23.33 -0.98 23.58
C PRO A 233 23.52 -0.89 25.09
N ALA A 234 24.67 -1.38 25.57
CA ALA A 234 25.02 -1.33 26.98
C ALA A 234 24.71 0.09 27.48
N ARG A 235 23.81 0.18 28.47
CA ARG A 235 23.52 1.43 29.18
C ARG A 235 24.83 1.95 29.78
N GLY A 236 25.56 2.78 29.05
CA GLY A 236 26.92 3.17 29.47
C GLY A 236 27.79 3.91 28.47
N ALA A 237 27.42 4.06 27.19
CA ALA A 237 28.17 4.90 26.26
C ALA A 237 27.40 6.20 25.98
N ALA A 238 27.57 7.18 26.87
CA ALA A 238 27.17 8.55 26.59
C ALA A 238 27.92 9.03 25.34
N LEU A 239 27.18 9.21 24.23
CA LEU A 239 27.63 9.94 23.06
C LEU A 239 28.02 11.35 23.51
N ARG A 240 29.33 11.58 23.70
CA ARG A 240 29.89 12.92 23.79
C ARG A 240 29.74 13.57 22.43
N PHE A 241 28.62 14.24 22.20
CA PHE A 241 28.52 15.21 21.12
C PHE A 241 29.59 16.28 21.35
N ALA A 242 30.58 16.31 20.47
CA ALA A 242 31.51 17.41 20.38
C ALA A 242 30.69 18.69 20.16
N ARG A 243 30.81 19.65 21.09
CA ARG A 243 30.21 20.97 20.98
C ARG A 243 30.74 21.65 19.71
N THR A 244 29.88 21.78 18.71
CA THR A 244 30.12 22.65 17.55
C THR A 244 30.32 24.09 18.05
N PRO A 245 31.38 24.82 17.66
CA PRO A 245 31.52 26.20 18.07
C PRO A 245 30.48 27.05 17.34
N VAL A 246 29.66 27.78 18.09
CA VAL A 246 28.75 28.79 17.57
C VAL A 246 29.58 29.91 16.96
N LEU A 247 29.48 30.08 15.64
CA LEU A 247 30.00 31.25 14.93
C LEU A 247 29.26 32.51 15.44
N ARG A 248 30.01 33.40 16.10
CA ARG A 248 29.49 34.71 16.53
C ARG A 248 29.22 35.59 15.29
N PRO A 249 28.10 36.34 15.25
CA PRO A 249 27.87 37.33 14.20
C PRO A 249 28.87 38.48 14.35
N SER A 250 29.54 38.84 13.27
CA SER A 250 30.40 40.02 13.20
C SER A 250 29.55 41.29 13.28
N ALA A 251 29.77 42.07 14.33
CA ALA A 251 29.15 43.37 14.53
C ALA A 251 29.55 44.33 13.39
N ARG A 252 28.58 44.79 12.61
CA ARG A 252 28.74 45.98 11.75
C ARG A 252 29.02 47.18 12.64
N ARG A 253 30.24 47.71 12.57
CA ARG A 253 30.57 49.04 13.10
C ARG A 253 29.76 50.08 12.34
N ARG A 254 28.85 50.75 13.04
CA ARG A 254 28.39 52.11 12.70
C ARG A 254 29.29 53.11 13.43
N GLY A 255 29.62 54.18 12.72
CA GLY A 255 30.32 55.37 13.21
C GLY A 255 31.28 55.85 12.13
N GLY A 256 31.19 57.05 11.58
CA GLY A 256 30.34 58.22 11.84
C GLY A 256 30.95 59.41 11.07
N ALA A 257 30.10 60.37 10.71
CA ALA A 257 30.38 61.78 10.40
C ALA A 257 31.69 62.17 9.67
N ARG A 258 31.58 62.66 8.45
CA ARG A 258 31.57 64.10 8.12
C ARG A 258 31.10 64.30 6.68
#